data_AF-A0A838QD64-F1
#
_entry.id   AF-A0A838QD64-F1
#
_cell.length_a   1.000
_cell.length_b   1.000
_cell.length_c   1.000
_cell.angle_alpha   90.00
_cell.angle_beta   90.00
_cell.angle_gamma   90.00
#
_symmetry.space_group_name_H-M   'P 1'
#
loop_
_entity.id
_entity.type
_entity.pdbx_description
1 polymer ?
#
loop_
_entity_poly.entity_id
_entity_poly.type
_entity_poly.pdbx_seq_one_letter_code
_entity_poly.pdbx_strand_id
1 'polypeptide(L)'
;MGQRDMGWETGETGEYGDGNWNCGREHGNRATPGSPVVTAVQHVNSTRMRLGAAAAIAAVAWGVAVALGVLVFVSFASTVVPAIALHDSWYLSVAIVAGIGVTATLLWRARHLVSLARVALWIEERIPRLQYSLITAIEPAFAASVNSDFAAGLEATVARENISGVTGSAVRKTMLPAVTAVIVAAALLYMSAAPTFGDAGLLSRLGSMASGSMAAAGSRLEDLEVTVTPPSYTGARSLTLKDPSSVAALAGSRVTVTGEGAPDGLRASLGGVNVSVAGARRGWSVTL
;
A
#
# COMPACT_ATOMS: atom_id res chain seq x y z
N MET A 1 1.04 -67.08 -29.28
CA MET A 1 -0.24 -67.35 -29.99
C MET A 1 -1.34 -66.65 -29.24
N GLY A 2 -2.01 -65.67 -29.86
CA GLY A 2 -3.01 -64.83 -29.21
C GLY A 2 -3.36 -63.63 -30.09
N GLN A 3 -3.75 -63.94 -31.32
CA GLN A 3 -4.21 -63.02 -32.36
C GLN A 3 -5.59 -62.48 -31.93
N ARG A 4 -5.74 -61.16 -31.82
CA ARG A 4 -7.04 -60.53 -31.60
C ARG A 4 -7.35 -59.57 -32.73
N ASP A 5 -8.54 -59.79 -33.27
CA ASP A 5 -9.02 -59.32 -34.55
C ASP A 5 -9.31 -57.83 -34.60
N MET A 6 -9.12 -57.33 -35.82
CA MET A 6 -9.48 -56.00 -36.29
C MET A 6 -10.98 -55.97 -36.60
N GLY A 7 -11.76 -55.24 -35.80
CA GLY A 7 -13.13 -54.86 -36.12
C GLY A 7 -13.14 -53.49 -36.78
N TRP A 8 -13.40 -53.47 -38.09
CA TRP A 8 -13.62 -52.25 -38.88
C TRP A 8 -15.13 -51.99 -38.89
N GLU A 9 -15.58 -50.96 -38.20
CA GLU A 9 -16.96 -50.48 -38.30
C GLU A 9 -17.02 -49.37 -39.35
N THR A 10 -17.58 -49.73 -40.50
CA THR A 10 -18.03 -48.83 -41.55
C THR A 10 -19.50 -48.48 -41.31
N GLY A 11 -19.83 -47.19 -41.23
CA GLY A 11 -21.23 -46.76 -41.23
C GLY A 11 -21.41 -45.25 -41.35
N GLU A 12 -21.87 -44.85 -42.54
CA GLU A 12 -22.85 -43.78 -42.84
C GLU A 12 -22.36 -42.32 -42.72
N THR A 13 -22.14 -41.56 -43.80
CA THR A 13 -23.07 -41.01 -44.84
C THR A 13 -24.24 -40.19 -44.30
N GLY A 14 -24.05 -38.86 -44.34
CA GLY A 14 -25.01 -37.81 -44.01
C GLY A 14 -24.20 -36.66 -43.42
N GLU A 15 -24.11 -35.46 -43.95
CA GLU A 15 -25.12 -34.66 -44.63
C GLU A 15 -24.34 -33.51 -45.29
N TYR A 16 -24.52 -33.33 -46.60
CA TYR A 16 -24.00 -32.18 -47.33
C TYR A 16 -24.80 -30.94 -46.90
N GLY A 17 -24.36 -30.32 -45.80
CA GLY A 17 -24.83 -29.02 -45.35
C GLY A 17 -24.21 -27.92 -46.21
N ASP A 18 -24.94 -27.53 -47.25
CA ASP A 18 -24.71 -26.32 -48.01
C ASP A 18 -24.68 -25.08 -47.11
N GLY A 19 -23.76 -24.18 -47.44
CA GLY A 19 -23.97 -22.75 -47.23
C GLY A 19 -23.64 -22.23 -45.83
N ASN A 20 -22.36 -22.00 -45.58
CA ASN A 20 -21.85 -20.63 -45.42
C ASN A 20 -20.33 -20.70 -45.36
N TRP A 21 -19.68 -20.62 -46.52
CA TRP A 21 -18.31 -20.14 -46.59
C TRP A 21 -18.33 -18.67 -46.21
N ASN A 22 -18.50 -18.41 -44.91
CA ASN A 22 -17.99 -17.23 -44.31
C ASN A 22 -16.48 -17.37 -44.54
N CYS A 23 -16.01 -16.78 -45.65
CA CYS A 23 -14.65 -16.33 -45.83
C CYS A 23 -14.41 -15.38 -44.68
N GLY A 24 -14.23 -15.98 -43.50
CA GLY A 24 -13.88 -15.35 -42.26
C GLY A 24 -12.65 -14.59 -42.64
N ARG A 25 -12.89 -13.28 -42.77
CA ARG A 25 -11.94 -12.25 -43.09
C ARG A 25 -10.82 -12.49 -42.09
N GLU A 26 -9.85 -13.29 -42.51
CA GLU A 26 -8.52 -13.31 -41.97
C GLU A 26 -8.11 -11.87 -42.16
N HIS A 27 -8.37 -11.07 -41.12
CA HIS A 27 -7.53 -9.96 -40.78
C HIS A 27 -6.17 -10.61 -40.55
N GLY A 28 -5.51 -10.96 -41.66
CA GLY A 28 -4.07 -10.95 -41.75
C GLY A 28 -3.72 -9.58 -41.22
N ASN A 29 -3.38 -9.57 -39.93
CA ASN A 29 -2.36 -8.71 -39.41
C ASN A 29 -1.20 -8.90 -40.38
N ARG A 30 -1.22 -8.11 -41.47
CA ARG A 30 -0.05 -7.83 -42.28
C ARG A 30 0.92 -7.36 -41.23
N ALA A 31 1.82 -8.25 -40.83
CA ALA A 31 2.86 -7.96 -39.88
C ALA A 31 3.49 -6.68 -40.37
N THR A 32 3.24 -5.58 -39.66
CA THR A 32 3.71 -4.26 -40.06
C THR A 32 5.22 -4.41 -40.17
N PRO A 33 5.82 -4.28 -41.38
CA PRO A 33 7.25 -4.42 -41.54
C PRO A 33 7.89 -3.33 -40.69
N GLY A 34 8.54 -3.72 -39.58
CA GLY A 34 9.06 -2.79 -38.58
C GLY A 34 8.50 -2.94 -37.16
N SER A 35 7.65 -3.94 -36.89
CA SER A 35 7.36 -4.32 -35.52
C SER A 35 8.65 -4.88 -34.90
N PRO A 36 9.25 -4.23 -33.88
CA PRO A 36 10.52 -4.67 -33.31
C PRO A 36 10.35 -6.11 -32.82
N VAL A 37 11.17 -7.02 -33.33
CA VAL A 37 11.21 -8.42 -32.89
C VAL A 37 11.52 -8.40 -31.39
N VAL A 38 10.50 -8.70 -30.59
CA VAL A 38 10.64 -8.75 -29.13
C VAL A 38 11.47 -10.00 -28.83
N THR A 39 12.75 -9.79 -28.55
CA THR A 39 13.71 -10.86 -28.24
C THR A 39 13.38 -11.51 -26.90
N ALA A 40 13.63 -12.82 -26.75
CA ALA A 40 13.42 -13.60 -25.52
C ALA A 40 13.99 -12.91 -24.27
N VAL A 41 15.16 -12.27 -24.43
CA VAL A 41 15.83 -11.51 -23.37
C VAL A 41 14.94 -10.37 -22.84
N GLN A 42 14.17 -9.71 -23.71
CA GLN A 42 13.23 -8.65 -23.35
C GLN A 42 12.01 -9.21 -22.60
N HIS A 43 11.55 -10.41 -22.94
CA HIS A 43 10.52 -11.14 -22.19
C HIS A 43 10.99 -11.54 -20.78
N VAL A 44 12.24 -12.01 -20.64
CA VAL A 44 12.82 -12.35 -19.33
C VAL A 44 13.00 -11.10 -18.47
N ASN A 45 13.50 -9.99 -19.03
CA ASN A 45 13.66 -8.74 -18.29
C ASN A 45 12.33 -8.14 -17.83
N SER A 46 11.28 -8.16 -18.67
CA SER A 46 9.95 -7.69 -18.26
C SER A 46 9.34 -8.57 -17.17
N THR A 47 9.55 -9.88 -17.22
CA THR A 47 9.11 -10.81 -16.17
C THR A 47 9.86 -10.58 -14.87
N ARG A 48 11.18 -10.37 -14.92
CA ARG A 48 12.01 -10.02 -13.78
C ARG A 48 11.55 -8.72 -13.13
N MET A 49 11.23 -7.70 -13.92
CA MET A 49 10.75 -6.41 -13.41
C MET A 49 9.39 -6.56 -12.71
N ARG A 50 8.47 -7.36 -13.27
CA ARG A 50 7.18 -7.66 -12.64
C ARG A 50 7.32 -8.45 -11.34
N LEU A 51 8.19 -9.46 -11.31
CA LEU A 51 8.48 -10.24 -10.11
C LEU A 51 9.14 -9.39 -9.01
N GLY A 52 10.11 -8.54 -9.41
CA GLY A 52 10.76 -7.58 -8.51
C GLY A 52 9.75 -6.59 -7.93
N ALA A 53 8.87 -6.04 -8.76
CA ALA A 53 7.80 -5.14 -8.31
C ALA A 53 6.83 -5.85 -7.35
N ALA A 54 6.40 -7.08 -7.66
CA ALA A 54 5.52 -7.85 -6.79
C ALA A 54 6.18 -8.16 -5.43
N ALA A 55 7.47 -8.51 -5.43
CA ALA A 55 8.23 -8.75 -4.20
C ALA A 55 8.40 -7.46 -3.37
N ALA A 56 8.65 -6.32 -4.03
CA ALA A 56 8.73 -5.03 -3.36
C ALA A 56 7.38 -4.63 -2.73
N ILE A 57 6.28 -4.77 -3.47
CA ILE A 57 4.92 -4.53 -2.95
C ILE A 57 4.63 -5.45 -1.77
N ALA A 58 5.00 -6.74 -1.85
CA ALA A 58 4.83 -7.67 -0.73
C ALA A 58 5.63 -7.25 0.50
N ALA A 59 6.88 -6.84 0.32
CA ALA A 59 7.75 -6.41 1.41
C ALA A 59 7.18 -5.17 2.12
N VAL A 60 6.73 -4.18 1.35
CA VAL A 60 6.08 -2.98 1.88
C VAL A 60 4.79 -3.35 2.62
N ALA A 61 3.95 -4.21 2.05
CA ALA A 61 2.72 -4.65 2.68
C ALA A 61 2.97 -5.35 4.03
N TRP A 62 3.97 -6.22 4.12
CA TRP A 62 4.37 -6.84 5.39
C TRP A 62 4.94 -5.83 6.40
N GLY A 63 5.72 -4.85 5.94
CA GLY A 63 6.21 -3.76 6.79
C GLY A 63 5.06 -2.95 7.41
N VAL A 64 4.08 -2.57 6.59
CA VAL A 64 2.86 -1.89 7.05
C VAL A 64 2.07 -2.77 8.02
N ALA A 65 1.90 -4.06 7.71
CA ALA A 65 1.20 -5.00 8.59
C ALA A 65 1.84 -5.08 9.98
N VAL A 66 3.17 -5.16 10.04
CA VAL A 66 3.92 -5.20 11.31
C VAL A 66 3.80 -3.88 12.07
N ALA A 67 3.92 -2.74 11.39
CA ALA A 67 3.74 -1.43 12.01
C ALA A 67 2.35 -1.30 12.66
N LEU A 68 1.29 -1.67 11.93
CA LEU A 68 -0.07 -1.68 12.45
C LEU A 68 -0.24 -2.68 13.60
N GLY A 69 0.35 -3.87 13.48
CA GLY A 69 0.32 -4.89 14.55
C GLY A 69 0.96 -4.40 15.85
N VAL A 70 2.07 -3.67 15.76
CA VAL A 70 2.71 -3.04 16.93
C VAL A 70 1.78 -1.99 17.55
N LEU A 71 1.11 -1.17 16.74
CA LEU A 71 0.16 -0.17 17.25
C LEU A 71 -1.04 -0.82 17.96
N VAL A 72 -1.62 -1.86 17.36
CA VAL A 72 -2.71 -2.64 17.98
C VAL A 72 -2.24 -3.26 19.30
N PHE A 73 -1.05 -3.85 19.31
CA PHE A 73 -0.50 -4.48 20.51
C PHE A 73 -0.28 -3.46 21.64
N VAL A 74 0.32 -2.31 21.35
CA VAL A 74 0.53 -1.23 22.34
C VAL A 74 -0.82 -0.70 22.83
N SER A 75 -1.79 -0.50 21.93
CA SER A 75 -3.14 -0.05 22.30
C SER A 75 -3.86 -1.06 23.19
N PHE A 76 -3.65 -2.36 22.97
CA PHE A 76 -4.22 -3.39 23.84
C PHE A 76 -3.50 -3.44 25.19
N ALA A 77 -2.16 -3.38 25.18
CA ALA A 77 -1.35 -3.40 26.39
C ALA A 77 -1.67 -2.23 27.35
N SER A 78 -1.99 -1.05 26.82
CA SER A 78 -2.38 0.11 27.64
C SER A 78 -3.72 -0.06 28.35
N THR A 79 -4.61 -0.92 27.85
CA THR A 79 -5.88 -1.24 28.55
C THR A 79 -5.67 -2.15 29.76
N VAL A 80 -4.67 -3.03 29.70
CA VAL A 80 -4.35 -3.98 30.77
C VAL A 80 -3.44 -3.34 31.81
N VAL A 81 -2.50 -2.49 31.38
CA VAL A 81 -1.49 -1.87 32.23
C VAL A 81 -1.59 -0.34 32.10
N PRO A 82 -2.35 0.34 32.99
CA PRO A 82 -2.54 1.80 32.92
C PRO A 82 -1.26 2.61 33.16
N ALA A 83 -0.19 1.99 33.68
CA ALA A 83 1.14 2.61 33.77
C ALA A 83 1.79 2.85 32.39
N ILE A 84 1.31 2.17 31.34
CA ILE A 84 1.71 2.39 29.93
C ILE A 84 0.75 3.39 29.27
N ALA A 85 0.18 4.33 30.03
CA ALA A 85 -0.64 5.40 29.48
C ALA A 85 0.14 6.08 28.34
N LEU A 86 -0.52 6.18 27.18
CA LEU A 86 -0.03 6.71 25.90
C LEU A 86 0.27 8.21 25.95
N HIS A 87 0.98 8.68 26.98
CA HIS A 87 1.31 10.08 27.16
C HIS A 87 2.46 10.53 26.27
N ASP A 88 3.22 9.60 25.71
CA ASP A 88 4.41 9.91 24.94
C ASP A 88 4.39 9.24 23.56
N SER A 89 4.70 10.02 22.53
CA SER A 89 4.61 9.70 21.10
C SER A 89 5.60 8.65 20.60
N TRP A 90 6.45 8.10 21.48
CA TRP A 90 7.53 7.16 21.14
C TRP A 90 7.05 5.87 20.47
N TYR A 91 5.82 5.41 20.75
CA TYR A 91 5.25 4.20 20.16
C TYR A 91 5.08 4.30 18.63
N LEU A 92 4.84 5.50 18.10
CA LEU A 92 4.79 5.74 16.65
C LEU A 92 6.17 5.50 16.02
N SER A 93 7.23 6.01 16.67
CA SER A 93 8.60 5.80 16.22
C SER A 93 8.96 4.32 16.20
N VAL A 94 8.57 3.57 17.24
CA VAL A 94 8.82 2.11 17.30
C VAL A 94 8.07 1.36 16.20
N ALA A 95 6.80 1.69 15.96
CA ALA A 95 6.02 1.07 14.89
C ALA A 95 6.63 1.34 13.50
N ILE A 96 7.06 2.58 13.25
CA ILE A 96 7.71 2.97 11.99
C ILE A 96 9.04 2.24 11.81
N VAL A 97 9.90 2.22 12.84
CA VAL A 97 11.20 1.52 12.79
C VAL A 97 11.02 0.03 12.57
N ALA A 98 10.06 -0.61 13.25
CA ALA A 98 9.74 -2.02 13.04
C ALA A 98 9.28 -2.31 11.61
N GLY A 99 8.38 -1.48 11.07
CA GLY A 99 7.89 -1.61 9.69
C GLY A 99 8.99 -1.43 8.64
N ILE A 100 9.86 -0.41 8.81
CA ILE A 100 11.02 -0.18 7.94
C ILE A 100 11.99 -1.36 8.03
N GLY A 101 12.29 -1.84 9.24
CA GLY A 101 13.19 -2.98 9.46
C GLY A 101 12.72 -4.25 8.74
N VAL A 102 11.43 -4.59 8.85
CA VAL A 102 10.84 -5.75 8.15
C VAL A 102 10.89 -5.57 6.63
N THR A 103 10.52 -4.40 6.13
CA THR A 103 10.57 -4.09 4.68
C THR A 103 11.99 -4.23 4.14
N ALA A 104 12.97 -3.62 4.82
CA ALA A 104 14.38 -3.68 4.44
C ALA A 104 14.93 -5.11 4.49
N THR A 105 14.57 -5.89 5.52
CA THR A 105 15.01 -7.29 5.65
C THR A 105 14.43 -8.16 4.54
N LEU A 106 13.14 -7.98 4.19
CA LEU A 106 12.51 -8.71 3.10
C LEU A 106 13.08 -8.33 1.73
N LEU A 107 13.34 -7.03 1.48
CA LEU A 107 14.00 -6.57 0.26
C LEU A 107 15.44 -7.13 0.16
N TRP A 108 16.18 -7.11 1.27
CA TRP A 108 17.52 -7.67 1.32
C TRP A 108 17.51 -9.18 1.05
N ARG A 109 16.55 -9.91 1.60
CA ARG A 109 16.38 -11.34 1.32
C ARG A 109 15.95 -11.59 -0.13
N ALA A 110 15.07 -10.74 -0.66
CA ALA A 110 14.61 -10.80 -2.05
C ALA A 110 15.74 -10.51 -3.05
N ARG A 111 16.74 -9.69 -2.70
CA ARG A 111 17.89 -9.40 -3.57
C ARG A 111 18.61 -10.67 -4.02
N HIS A 112 18.65 -11.71 -3.17
CA HIS A 112 19.27 -12.99 -3.48
C HIS A 112 18.41 -13.86 -4.43
N LEU A 113 17.11 -13.58 -4.55
CA LEU A 113 16.18 -14.24 -5.47
C LEU A 113 16.13 -13.55 -6.85
N VAL A 114 16.74 -12.38 -6.99
CA VAL A 114 16.75 -11.59 -8.24
C VAL A 114 17.86 -12.05 -9.21
N SER A 115 18.65 -13.05 -8.84
CA SER A 115 19.61 -13.70 -9.73
C SER A 115 18.89 -14.40 -10.91
N LEU A 116 19.26 -14.05 -12.15
CA LEU A 116 18.70 -14.63 -13.38
C LEU A 116 18.77 -16.16 -13.36
N ALA A 117 19.92 -16.72 -12.98
CA ALA A 117 20.14 -18.16 -12.90
C ALA A 117 19.18 -18.84 -11.91
N ARG A 118 18.89 -18.19 -10.78
CA ARG A 118 18.01 -18.75 -9.75
C ARG A 118 16.53 -18.65 -10.12
N VAL A 119 16.13 -17.62 -10.87
CA VAL A 119 14.77 -17.51 -11.44
C VAL A 119 14.56 -18.58 -12.51
N ALA A 120 15.53 -18.79 -13.40
CA ALA A 120 15.44 -19.84 -14.41
C ALA A 120 15.33 -21.23 -13.77
N LEU A 121 16.18 -21.52 -12.78
CA LEU A 121 16.12 -22.78 -12.03
C LEU A 121 14.77 -22.97 -11.33
N TRP A 122 14.21 -21.91 -10.74
CA TRP A 122 12.89 -21.96 -10.11
C TRP A 122 11.74 -22.22 -11.10
N ILE A 123 11.83 -21.67 -12.33
CA ILE A 123 10.86 -21.92 -13.40
C ILE A 123 10.95 -23.38 -13.84
N GLU A 124 12.17 -23.90 -14.03
CA GLU A 124 12.42 -25.28 -14.43
C GLU A 124 12.00 -26.31 -13.37
N GLU A 125 12.20 -26.00 -12.09
CA GLU A 125 11.76 -26.85 -10.97
C GLU A 125 10.22 -26.99 -10.93
N ARG A 126 9.49 -25.98 -11.43
CA ARG A 126 8.01 -26.01 -11.55
C ARG A 126 7.52 -26.59 -12.87
N ILE A 127 8.34 -26.53 -13.93
CA ILE A 127 8.01 -27.05 -15.26
C ILE A 127 9.13 -28.00 -15.68
N PRO A 128 9.09 -29.28 -15.23
CA PRO A 128 10.15 -30.25 -15.52
C PRO A 128 10.40 -30.49 -17.01
N ARG A 129 9.43 -30.11 -17.86
CA ARG A 129 9.52 -30.23 -19.32
C ARG A 129 10.58 -29.34 -19.96
N LEU A 130 11.05 -28.30 -19.27
CA LEU A 130 12.06 -27.37 -19.80
C LEU A 130 13.49 -27.94 -19.77
N GLN A 131 13.75 -29.09 -19.12
CA GLN A 131 15.03 -29.83 -19.17
C GLN A 131 16.31 -28.94 -19.16
N TYR A 132 16.41 -27.97 -18.24
CA TYR A 132 17.56 -27.06 -18.14
C TYR A 132 17.82 -26.13 -19.33
N SER A 133 16.93 -26.10 -20.33
CA SER A 133 17.08 -25.26 -21.53
C SER A 133 17.12 -23.77 -21.22
N LEU A 134 16.42 -23.32 -20.18
CA LEU A 134 16.35 -21.92 -19.80
C LEU A 134 17.66 -21.51 -19.11
N ILE A 135 18.19 -22.36 -18.23
CA ILE A 135 19.48 -22.13 -17.56
C ILE A 135 20.63 -22.04 -18.58
N THR A 136 20.63 -22.90 -19.60
CA THR A 136 21.66 -22.91 -20.64
C THR A 136 21.57 -21.67 -21.51
N ALA A 137 20.35 -21.18 -21.81
CA ALA A 137 20.15 -20.00 -22.65
C ALA A 137 20.65 -18.68 -22.02
N ILE A 138 20.66 -18.56 -20.69
CA ILE A 138 21.18 -17.37 -19.97
C ILE A 138 22.67 -17.45 -19.66
N GLU A 139 23.32 -18.59 -19.88
CA GLU A 139 24.74 -18.73 -19.61
C GLU A 139 25.54 -17.86 -20.60
N PRO A 140 26.39 -16.91 -20.12
CA PRO A 140 27.04 -15.94 -21.01
C PRO A 140 27.95 -16.60 -22.06
N ALA A 141 28.51 -17.77 -21.74
CA ALA A 141 29.28 -18.58 -22.67
C ALA A 141 28.43 -19.13 -23.82
N PHE A 142 27.16 -19.47 -23.54
CA PHE A 142 26.24 -19.97 -24.54
C PHE A 142 25.72 -18.82 -25.42
N ALA A 143 25.33 -17.69 -24.82
CA ALA A 143 24.85 -16.50 -25.53
C ALA A 143 25.85 -15.95 -26.57
N ALA A 144 27.16 -16.13 -26.36
CA ALA A 144 28.19 -15.75 -27.32
C ALA A 144 28.36 -16.74 -28.49
N SER A 145 27.79 -17.95 -28.41
CA SER A 145 28.02 -19.06 -29.33
C SER A 145 26.79 -19.50 -30.14
N VAL A 146 25.60 -19.01 -29.82
CA VAL A 146 24.35 -19.48 -30.42
C VAL A 146 24.07 -18.78 -31.76
N ASN A 147 23.93 -19.57 -32.82
CA ASN A 147 23.32 -19.16 -34.09
C ASN A 147 21.81 -18.91 -33.92
N SER A 148 21.29 -17.87 -34.60
CA SER A 148 19.92 -17.35 -34.48
C SER A 148 18.79 -18.40 -34.56
N ASP A 149 19.01 -19.48 -35.29
CA ASP A 149 17.95 -20.47 -35.59
C ASP A 149 17.61 -21.37 -34.40
N PHE A 150 18.60 -21.72 -33.57
CA PHE A 150 18.35 -22.49 -32.34
C PHE A 150 17.62 -21.64 -31.29
N ALA A 151 17.98 -20.34 -31.19
CA ALA A 151 17.29 -19.40 -30.32
C ALA A 151 15.81 -19.23 -30.71
N ALA A 152 15.50 -19.18 -32.01
CA ALA A 152 14.13 -19.10 -32.51
C ALA A 152 13.28 -20.33 -32.17
N GLY A 153 13.86 -21.54 -32.24
CA GLY A 153 13.19 -22.78 -31.84
C GLY A 153 12.88 -22.84 -30.33
N LEU A 154 13.80 -22.34 -29.51
CA LEU A 154 13.62 -22.26 -28.05
C LEU A 154 12.53 -21.23 -27.69
N GLU A 155 12.52 -20.07 -28.36
CA GLU A 155 11.49 -19.05 -28.22
C GLU A 155 10.08 -19.58 -28.53
N ALA A 156 9.93 -20.33 -29.62
CA ALA A 156 8.65 -20.91 -30.00
C ALA A 156 8.12 -21.95 -29.00
N THR A 157 9.01 -22.60 -28.25
CA THR A 157 8.66 -23.58 -27.22
C THR A 157 8.26 -22.87 -25.92
N VAL A 158 9.04 -21.87 -25.49
CA VAL A 158 8.75 -21.05 -24.30
C VAL A 158 7.45 -20.26 -24.46
N ALA A 159 7.18 -19.74 -25.66
CA ALA A 159 5.96 -18.96 -25.94
C ALA A 159 4.67 -19.79 -25.86
N ARG A 160 4.74 -21.12 -26.01
CA ARG A 160 3.58 -22.01 -25.88
C ARG A 160 3.24 -22.34 -24.43
N GLU A 161 4.22 -22.27 -23.54
CA GLU A 161 4.02 -22.62 -22.13
C GLU A 161 3.45 -21.42 -21.35
N ASN A 162 2.33 -21.62 -20.64
CA ASN A 162 1.65 -20.53 -19.92
C ASN A 162 2.31 -20.22 -18.57
N ILE A 163 3.50 -19.63 -18.62
CA ILE A 163 4.33 -19.28 -17.45
C ILE A 163 3.60 -18.27 -16.54
N SER A 164 2.73 -17.43 -17.11
CA SER A 164 2.01 -16.37 -16.38
C SER A 164 1.07 -16.92 -15.29
N GLY A 165 0.37 -18.02 -15.55
CA GLY A 165 -0.60 -18.61 -14.61
C GLY A 165 0.07 -19.24 -13.38
N VAL A 166 1.18 -19.94 -13.58
CA VAL A 166 1.92 -20.61 -12.49
C VAL A 166 2.54 -19.58 -11.54
N THR A 167 3.08 -18.51 -12.10
CA THR A 167 3.71 -17.42 -11.35
C THR A 167 2.68 -16.67 -10.50
N GLY A 168 1.50 -16.37 -11.06
CA GLY A 168 0.42 -15.69 -10.35
C GLY A 168 -0.10 -16.46 -9.14
N SER A 169 -0.25 -17.78 -9.24
CA SER A 169 -0.71 -18.64 -8.13
C SER A 169 0.26 -18.63 -6.95
N ALA A 170 1.57 -18.71 -7.22
CA ALA A 170 2.61 -18.68 -6.19
C ALA A 170 2.67 -17.33 -5.45
N VAL A 171 2.55 -16.23 -6.20
CA VAL A 171 2.50 -14.87 -5.62
C VAL A 171 1.25 -14.71 -4.75
N ARG A 172 0.08 -15.14 -5.24
CA ARG A 172 -1.19 -15.02 -4.51
C ARG A 172 -1.16 -15.76 -3.18
N LYS A 173 -0.62 -16.98 -3.16
CA LYS A 173 -0.51 -17.79 -1.93
C LYS A 173 0.39 -17.13 -0.88
N THR A 174 1.38 -16.37 -1.32
CA THR A 174 2.30 -15.64 -0.45
C THR A 174 1.71 -14.31 0.05
N MET A 175 0.91 -13.63 -0.79
CA MET A 175 0.30 -12.34 -0.44
C MET A 175 -0.97 -12.47 0.41
N LEU A 176 -1.74 -13.56 0.26
CA LEU A 176 -3.00 -13.74 0.98
C LEU A 176 -2.90 -13.50 2.50
N PRO A 177 -1.94 -14.12 3.23
CA PRO A 177 -1.83 -13.91 4.68
C PRO A 177 -1.49 -12.47 5.07
N ALA A 178 -0.67 -11.79 4.26
CA ALA A 178 -0.26 -10.40 4.51
C ALA A 178 -1.47 -9.46 4.37
N VAL A 179 -2.23 -9.61 3.28
CA VAL A 179 -3.41 -8.79 3.02
C VAL A 179 -4.47 -9.03 4.10
N THR A 180 -4.71 -10.29 4.49
CA THR A 180 -5.63 -10.59 5.58
C THR A 180 -5.18 -9.98 6.90
N ALA A 181 -3.89 -10.01 7.22
CA ALA A 181 -3.36 -9.40 8.45
C ALA A 181 -3.55 -7.87 8.46
N VAL A 182 -3.31 -7.19 7.34
CA VAL A 182 -3.55 -5.73 7.22
C VAL A 182 -5.03 -5.40 7.37
N ILE A 183 -5.92 -6.14 6.70
CA ILE A 183 -7.37 -5.90 6.80
C ILE A 183 -7.86 -6.11 8.24
N VAL A 184 -7.41 -7.19 8.90
CA VAL A 184 -7.78 -7.47 10.29
C VAL A 184 -7.23 -6.39 11.23
N ALA A 185 -5.97 -5.97 11.07
CA ALA A 185 -5.39 -4.91 11.89
C ALA A 185 -6.11 -3.57 11.70
N ALA A 186 -6.45 -3.21 10.46
CA ALA A 186 -7.21 -2.01 10.14
C ALA A 186 -8.64 -2.06 10.72
N ALA A 187 -9.31 -3.20 10.62
CA ALA A 187 -10.64 -3.41 11.20
C ALA A 187 -10.61 -3.31 12.74
N LEU A 188 -9.59 -3.90 13.39
CA LEU A 188 -9.39 -3.81 14.83
C LEU A 188 -9.11 -2.38 15.27
N LEU A 189 -8.28 -1.62 14.56
CA LEU A 189 -8.03 -0.21 14.83
C LEU A 189 -9.28 0.64 14.65
N TYR A 190 -10.09 0.35 13.62
CA TYR A 190 -11.35 1.05 13.38
C TYR A 190 -12.37 0.78 14.50
N MET A 191 -12.47 -0.48 14.96
CA MET A 191 -13.34 -0.84 16.08
C MET A 191 -12.82 -0.36 17.44
N SER A 192 -11.50 -0.27 17.63
CA SER A 192 -10.89 0.22 18.87
C SER A 192 -10.71 1.73 18.90
N ALA A 193 -11.40 2.48 18.02
CA ALA A 193 -11.48 3.93 18.06
C ALA A 193 -12.23 4.39 19.32
N ALA A 194 -11.58 4.23 20.47
CA ALA A 194 -11.64 5.17 21.55
C ALA A 194 -11.30 6.56 20.97
N PRO A 195 -11.96 7.63 21.42
CA PRO A 195 -11.86 8.98 20.85
C PRO A 195 -10.44 9.61 20.85
N THR A 196 -9.42 8.90 21.31
CA THR A 196 -8.02 9.34 21.34
C THR A 196 -7.31 9.34 19.98
N PHE A 197 -7.84 8.66 18.96
CA PHE A 197 -7.25 8.66 17.61
C PHE A 197 -7.95 9.61 16.62
N GLY A 198 -8.92 10.41 17.09
CA GLY A 198 -9.61 11.43 16.30
C GLY A 198 -8.74 12.60 15.87
N ASP A 199 -7.52 12.73 16.43
CA ASP A 199 -6.52 13.68 15.93
C ASP A 199 -6.02 13.23 14.55
N ALA A 200 -6.61 13.81 13.50
CA ALA A 200 -6.21 13.74 12.11
C ALA A 200 -4.78 14.30 11.82
N GLY A 201 -3.89 14.33 12.82
CA GLY A 201 -2.56 14.93 12.75
C GLY A 201 -1.52 14.11 11.97
N LEU A 202 -1.74 12.81 11.74
CA LEU A 202 -0.78 11.96 11.03
C LEU A 202 -0.77 12.23 9.51
N LEU A 203 -1.92 12.50 8.89
CA LEU A 203 -1.98 12.83 7.46
C LEU A 203 -1.64 14.31 7.20
N SER A 204 -2.02 15.22 8.10
CA SER A 204 -1.68 16.65 7.98
C SER A 204 -0.18 16.94 8.06
N ARG A 205 0.59 16.14 8.83
CA ARG A 205 2.07 16.29 8.90
C ARG A 205 2.81 15.79 7.66
N LEU A 206 2.26 14.82 6.91
CA LEU A 206 2.85 14.42 5.63
C LEU A 206 2.54 15.44 4.52
N GLY A 207 1.42 16.18 4.62
CA GLY A 207 1.12 17.31 3.73
C GLY A 207 1.95 18.56 4.03
N SER A 208 2.32 18.82 5.30
CA SER A 208 2.96 20.07 5.70
C SER A 208 4.43 20.23 5.28
N MET A 209 5.10 19.17 4.80
CA MET A 209 6.45 19.29 4.23
C MET A 209 6.45 19.67 2.75
N ALA A 210 5.33 19.50 2.05
CA ALA A 210 5.20 19.82 0.63
C ALA A 210 4.64 21.23 0.37
N SER A 211 4.12 21.91 1.40
CA SER A 211 3.50 23.23 1.26
C SER A 211 4.34 24.30 1.95
N GLY A 212 5.40 24.72 1.26
CA GLY A 212 6.04 25.99 1.54
C GLY A 212 5.04 27.13 1.34
N SER A 213 4.77 27.87 2.42
CA SER A 213 4.42 29.29 2.42
C SER A 213 3.49 29.76 1.30
N MET A 214 2.19 29.47 1.44
CA MET A 214 1.15 30.38 0.98
C MET A 214 -0.07 30.23 1.89
N ALA A 215 -0.09 31.01 2.96
CA ALA A 215 -1.27 31.20 3.78
C ALA A 215 -2.37 31.84 2.92
N ALA A 216 -3.33 31.03 2.47
CA ALA A 216 -4.54 31.47 1.81
C ALA A 216 -5.75 30.73 2.39
N ALA A 217 -6.51 31.45 3.22
CA ALA A 217 -7.95 31.30 3.47
C ALA A 217 -8.48 30.02 4.12
N GLY A 218 -7.82 29.47 5.15
CA GLY A 218 -8.49 28.63 6.16
C GLY A 218 -9.34 29.50 7.12
N SER A 219 -10.43 28.95 7.66
CA SER A 219 -11.24 29.67 8.64
C SER A 219 -10.44 29.87 9.93
N ARG A 220 -10.27 31.12 10.37
CA ARG A 220 -9.50 31.49 11.58
C ARG A 220 -10.12 30.99 12.91
N LEU A 221 -11.21 30.24 12.80
CA LEU A 221 -11.97 29.64 13.90
C LEU A 221 -11.89 28.11 13.92
N GLU A 222 -11.11 27.49 13.02
CA GLU A 222 -10.98 26.02 12.93
C GLU A 222 -10.06 25.40 13.98
N ASP A 223 -9.17 26.21 14.60
CA ASP A 223 -8.24 25.78 15.66
C ASP A 223 -8.35 26.73 16.87
N LEU A 224 -9.43 26.60 17.64
CA LEU A 224 -9.69 27.36 18.86
C LEU A 224 -9.19 26.59 20.09
N GLU A 225 -8.36 27.22 20.90
CA GLU A 225 -7.95 26.68 22.19
C GLU A 225 -8.54 27.54 23.31
N VAL A 226 -9.26 26.90 24.24
CA VAL A 226 -9.86 27.58 25.39
C VAL A 226 -9.23 27.06 26.67
N THR A 227 -8.61 27.96 27.42
CA THR A 227 -8.10 27.68 28.76
C THR A 227 -9.03 28.27 29.81
N VAL A 228 -9.60 27.41 30.65
CA VAL A 228 -10.43 27.77 31.79
C VAL A 228 -9.58 27.67 33.05
N THR A 229 -9.38 28.77 33.75
CA THR A 229 -8.67 28.80 35.04
C THR A 229 -9.69 29.01 36.17
N PRO A 230 -9.94 28.00 37.01
CA PRO A 230 -10.86 28.10 38.14
C PRO A 230 -10.41 29.12 39.19
N PRO A 231 -11.33 29.64 40.02
CA PRO A 231 -10.97 30.47 41.17
C PRO A 231 -10.08 29.71 42.16
N SER A 232 -9.10 30.41 42.75
CA SER A 232 -8.10 29.82 43.65
C SER A 232 -8.71 29.09 44.87
N TYR A 233 -9.86 29.53 45.36
CA TYR A 233 -10.54 28.91 46.51
C TYR A 233 -11.12 27.52 46.21
N THR A 234 -11.24 27.13 44.94
CA THR A 234 -11.75 25.81 44.55
C THR A 234 -10.69 24.72 44.60
N GLY A 235 -9.40 25.09 44.62
CA GLY A 235 -8.28 24.15 44.51
C GLY A 235 -8.23 23.38 43.18
N ALA A 236 -9.07 23.71 42.21
CA ALA A 236 -9.14 23.04 40.92
C ALA A 236 -8.02 23.50 39.97
N ARG A 237 -7.58 22.62 39.09
CA ARG A 237 -6.54 22.91 38.08
C ARG A 237 -7.15 23.56 36.85
N SER A 238 -6.35 24.36 36.14
CA SER A 238 -6.74 24.90 34.83
C SER A 238 -7.02 23.76 33.84
N LEU A 239 -8.06 23.95 33.03
CA LEU A 239 -8.50 23.01 32.00
C LEU A 239 -8.32 23.66 30.63
N THR A 240 -7.70 22.93 29.70
CA THR A 240 -7.53 23.37 28.31
C THR A 240 -8.37 22.49 27.40
N LEU A 241 -9.19 23.12 26.56
CA LEU A 241 -10.12 22.50 25.64
C LEU A 241 -9.75 22.95 24.22
N LYS A 242 -9.69 22.01 23.28
CA LYS A 242 -9.45 22.28 21.85
C LYS A 242 -10.77 22.16 21.07
N ASP A 243 -11.00 23.13 20.21
CA ASP A 243 -12.19 23.32 19.37
C ASP A 243 -13.53 23.13 20.09
N PRO A 244 -13.71 23.74 21.29
CA PRO A 244 -14.97 23.55 22.01
C PRO A 244 -16.10 24.33 21.34
N SER A 245 -17.19 23.64 21.04
CA SER A 245 -18.46 24.28 20.64
C SER A 245 -19.21 24.90 21.84
N SER A 246 -18.88 24.49 23.07
CA SER A 246 -19.41 25.07 24.31
C SER A 246 -18.44 24.86 25.47
N VAL A 247 -18.43 25.79 26.42
CA VAL A 247 -17.55 25.75 27.60
C VAL A 247 -18.38 26.01 28.85
N ALA A 248 -18.34 25.07 29.79
CA ALA A 248 -18.93 25.23 31.11
C ALA A 248 -17.83 25.58 32.12
N ALA A 249 -18.05 26.62 32.91
CA ALA A 249 -17.10 27.07 33.93
C ALA A 249 -17.83 27.53 35.19
N LEU A 250 -17.15 27.44 36.34
CA LEU A 250 -17.64 27.97 37.60
C LEU A 250 -17.72 29.50 37.56
N ALA A 251 -18.65 30.08 38.33
CA ALA A 251 -18.74 31.52 38.49
C ALA A 251 -17.42 32.07 39.07
N GLY A 252 -16.83 33.06 38.37
CA GLY A 252 -15.54 33.65 38.73
C GLY A 252 -14.32 32.95 38.12
N SER A 253 -14.49 31.91 37.30
CA SER A 253 -13.40 31.37 36.47
C SER A 253 -12.97 32.39 35.42
N ARG A 254 -11.68 32.40 35.09
CA ARG A 254 -11.13 33.15 33.95
C ARG A 254 -11.12 32.26 32.72
N VAL A 255 -11.68 32.72 31.62
CA VAL A 255 -11.71 31.97 30.36
C VAL A 255 -10.88 32.70 29.32
N THR A 256 -9.80 32.09 28.86
CA THR A 256 -8.96 32.63 27.79
C THR A 256 -9.14 31.80 26.53
N VAL A 257 -9.65 32.44 25.48
CA VAL A 257 -9.80 31.85 24.15
C VAL A 257 -8.66 32.35 23.28
N THR A 258 -7.97 31.44 22.61
CA THR A 258 -6.88 31.73 21.67
C THR A 258 -7.14 31.06 20.34
N GLY A 259 -6.75 31.71 19.25
CA GLY A 259 -6.79 31.15 17.91
C GLY A 259 -5.64 31.68 17.06
N GLU A 260 -5.38 31.02 15.94
CA GLU A 260 -4.30 31.41 15.02
C GLU A 260 -4.71 32.58 14.11
N GLY A 261 -3.71 33.36 13.66
CA GLY A 261 -3.90 34.45 12.69
C GLY A 261 -4.15 35.85 13.28
N ALA A 262 -4.29 36.84 12.40
CA ALA A 262 -4.45 38.24 12.79
C ALA A 262 -5.82 38.52 13.43
N PRO A 263 -5.89 39.39 14.47
CA PRO A 263 -7.13 39.72 15.16
C PRO A 263 -8.12 40.53 14.29
N ASP A 264 -7.68 41.05 13.14
CA ASP A 264 -8.48 41.93 12.29
C ASP A 264 -9.74 41.27 11.75
N GLY A 265 -10.90 41.88 12.04
CA GLY A 265 -12.22 41.40 11.61
C GLY A 265 -12.88 40.39 12.55
N LEU A 266 -12.21 39.98 13.63
CA LEU A 266 -12.82 39.16 14.68
C LEU A 266 -13.69 40.01 15.60
N ARG A 267 -14.83 39.46 16.02
CA ARG A 267 -15.74 40.09 16.97
C ARG A 267 -16.05 39.10 18.08
N ALA A 268 -15.73 39.49 19.32
CA ALA A 268 -16.13 38.77 20.52
C ALA A 268 -17.17 39.60 21.26
N SER A 269 -18.19 38.96 21.81
CA SER A 269 -19.17 39.64 22.66
C SER A 269 -19.56 38.79 23.86
N LEU A 270 -19.79 39.43 25.00
CA LEU A 270 -20.22 38.82 26.25
C LEU A 270 -21.49 39.53 26.70
N GLY A 271 -22.62 38.81 26.77
CA GLY A 271 -23.91 39.39 27.14
C GLY A 271 -24.32 40.57 26.24
N GLY A 272 -23.94 40.55 24.96
CA GLY A 272 -24.20 41.63 23.99
C GLY A 272 -23.21 42.81 24.04
N VAL A 273 -22.24 42.79 24.96
CA VAL A 273 -21.18 43.81 25.03
C VAL A 273 -19.96 43.31 24.25
N ASN A 274 -19.44 44.14 23.34
CA ASN A 274 -18.25 43.80 22.58
C ASN A 274 -17.01 43.77 23.49
N VAL A 275 -16.22 42.70 23.39
CA VAL A 275 -14.95 42.51 24.11
C VAL A 275 -13.79 42.64 23.12
N SER A 276 -12.70 43.29 23.53
CA SER A 276 -11.54 43.49 22.67
C SER A 276 -10.80 42.19 22.41
N VAL A 277 -10.45 41.98 21.14
CA VAL A 277 -9.59 40.88 20.70
C VAL A 277 -8.16 41.41 20.63
N ALA A 278 -7.25 40.79 21.39
CA ALA A 278 -5.85 41.20 21.44
C ALA A 278 -4.99 40.30 20.55
N GLY A 279 -4.02 40.89 19.85
CA GLY A 279 -2.97 40.13 19.16
C GLY A 279 -2.04 39.44 20.16
N ALA A 280 -1.73 38.17 19.91
CA ALA A 280 -0.80 37.34 20.67
C ALA A 280 0.34 36.87 19.76
N ARG A 281 1.42 36.33 20.35
CA ARG A 281 2.62 35.91 19.59
C ARG A 281 2.36 34.90 18.46
N ARG A 282 1.29 34.10 18.56
CA ARG A 282 0.91 33.07 17.58
C ARG A 282 -0.48 33.29 16.98
N GLY A 283 -1.12 34.43 17.24
CA GLY A 283 -2.44 34.69 16.69
C GLY A 283 -3.20 35.75 17.46
N TRP A 284 -4.41 35.43 17.90
CA TRP A 284 -5.27 36.33 18.66
C TRP A 284 -5.72 35.68 19.97
N SER A 285 -6.11 36.50 20.93
CA SER A 285 -6.60 36.06 22.23
C SER A 285 -7.72 36.96 22.75
N VAL A 286 -8.67 36.35 23.44
CA VAL A 286 -9.77 37.02 24.15
C VAL A 286 -9.81 36.45 25.56
N THR A 287 -9.91 37.31 26.57
CA THR A 287 -10.08 36.87 27.96
C THR A 287 -11.42 37.38 28.48
N LEU A 288 -12.19 36.46 29.06
CA LEU A 288 -13.51 36.66 29.66
C LEU A 288 -13.47 36.37 31.16
#